data_AF-A0A7C4AF83-F1
#
_entry.id   AF-A0A7C4AF83-F1
#
_cell.length_a   1.000
_cell.length_b   1.000
_cell.length_c   1.000
_cell.angle_alpha   90.00
_cell.angle_beta   90.00
_cell.angle_gamma   90.00
#
_symmetry.space_group_name_H-M   'P 1'
#
loop_
_entity.id
_entity.type
_entity.pdbx_description
1 polymer ?
#
loop_
_entity_poly.entity_id
_entity_poly.type
_entity_poly.pdbx_seq_one_letter_code
_entity_poly.pdbx_strand_id
1 'polypeptide(L)'
;MSALFKRNVAVIPMTPNEDQTGKEGYAVKVSSGKAALVTADTDIPLGVILDGEGTSGKSSVAVADACAGTVRVRLDGTPGTVAIGTYLTITATGTF
;
A
#
# COMPACT_ATOMS: atom_id res chain seq x y z
N MET A 1 -24.98 20.90 4.02
CA MET A 1 -24.28 20.08 3.01
C MET A 1 -23.22 19.30 3.77
N SER A 2 -23.45 18.03 4.07
CA SER A 2 -22.42 17.24 4.78
C SER A 2 -21.22 17.11 3.84
N ALA A 3 -20.02 17.38 4.34
CA ALA A 3 -18.81 17.00 3.63
C ALA A 3 -18.82 15.47 3.56
N LEU A 4 -19.31 14.93 2.45
CA LEU A 4 -18.98 13.57 2.06
C LEU A 4 -17.46 13.50 2.17
N PHE A 5 -16.94 12.68 3.08
CA PHE A 5 -15.50 12.54 3.29
C PHE A 5 -14.88 12.01 2.00
N LYS A 6 -14.58 12.92 1.06
CA LYS A 6 -13.84 12.58 -0.15
C LYS A 6 -12.47 12.14 0.34
N ARG A 7 -12.18 10.85 0.20
CA ARG A 7 -10.81 10.39 0.30
C ARG A 7 -10.06 11.05 -0.84
N ASN A 8 -9.02 11.81 -0.50
CA ASN A 8 -8.09 12.36 -1.49
C ASN A 8 -7.14 11.28 -2.05
N VAL A 9 -7.38 10.01 -1.76
CA VAL A 9 -6.65 8.87 -2.31
C VAL A 9 -7.64 7.95 -3.03
N ALA A 10 -7.28 7.49 -4.23
CA ALA A 10 -8.06 6.48 -4.92
C ALA A 10 -7.84 5.13 -4.23
N VAL A 11 -8.93 4.47 -3.86
CA VAL A 11 -8.89 3.13 -3.26
C VAL A 11 -9.55 2.15 -4.21
N ILE A 12 -8.80 1.13 -4.62
CA ILE A 12 -9.26 0.09 -5.55
C ILE A 12 -9.31 -1.25 -4.80
N PRO A 13 -10.45 -1.97 -4.84
CA PRO A 13 -10.50 -3.34 -4.35
C PRO A 13 -9.81 -4.28 -5.34
N MET A 14 -8.89 -5.10 -4.86
CA MET A 14 -8.11 -6.04 -5.69
C MET A 14 -8.07 -7.44 -5.07
N THR A 15 -8.10 -8.47 -5.90
CA THR A 15 -7.87 -9.85 -5.44
C THR A 15 -6.39 -10.01 -5.07
N PRO A 16 -6.05 -10.50 -3.86
CA PRO A 16 -4.67 -10.77 -3.48
C PRO A 16 -4.08 -11.97 -4.24
N ASN A 17 -2.79 -11.88 -4.58
CA ASN A 17 -2.02 -12.97 -5.17
C ASN A 17 -1.52 -13.96 -4.11
N GLU A 18 -1.20 -13.45 -2.92
CA GLU A 18 -0.88 -14.19 -1.70
C GLU A 18 -1.70 -13.63 -0.53
N ASP A 19 -1.68 -14.28 0.63
CA ASP A 19 -2.41 -13.82 1.82
C ASP A 19 -1.85 -12.47 2.31
N GLN A 20 -2.72 -11.47 2.34
CA GLN A 20 -2.39 -10.10 2.74
C GLN A 20 -2.99 -9.73 4.10
N THR A 21 -3.63 -10.67 4.80
CA THR A 21 -4.20 -10.43 6.13
C THR A 21 -3.13 -9.89 7.10
N GLY A 22 -3.36 -8.72 7.70
CA GLY A 22 -2.41 -8.08 8.62
C GLY A 22 -1.19 -7.44 7.95
N LYS A 23 -1.25 -7.20 6.63
CA LYS A 23 -0.19 -6.54 5.83
C LYS A 23 -0.52 -5.10 5.49
N GLU A 24 -1.29 -4.42 6.33
CA GLU A 24 -1.61 -3.01 6.15
C GLU A 24 -0.31 -2.16 6.15
N GLY A 25 -0.22 -1.24 5.21
CA GLY A 25 0.94 -0.38 5.02
C GLY A 25 2.06 -0.98 4.15
N TYR A 26 1.95 -2.23 3.69
CA TYR A 26 2.88 -2.79 2.71
C TYR A 26 2.56 -2.29 1.29
N ALA A 27 3.60 -2.09 0.50
CA ALA A 27 3.51 -1.80 -0.92
C ALA A 27 3.13 -3.05 -1.72
N VAL A 28 2.26 -2.84 -2.71
CA VAL A 28 1.82 -3.88 -3.64
C VAL A 28 2.07 -3.45 -5.08
N LYS A 29 2.40 -4.44 -5.91
CA LYS A 29 2.49 -4.38 -7.36
C LYS A 29 1.38 -5.19 -8.00
N VAL A 30 1.18 -5.01 -9.29
CA VAL A 30 0.31 -5.88 -10.08
C VAL A 30 1.12 -7.07 -10.57
N SER A 31 0.69 -8.28 -10.23
CA SER A 31 1.23 -9.52 -10.79
C SER A 31 0.09 -10.41 -11.24
N SER A 32 0.09 -10.82 -12.51
CA SER A 32 -0.96 -11.67 -13.10
C SER A 32 -2.39 -11.12 -12.88
N GLY A 33 -2.56 -9.79 -12.90
CA GLY A 33 -3.86 -9.13 -12.67
C GLY A 33 -4.35 -9.12 -11.23
N LYS A 34 -3.51 -9.55 -10.27
CA LYS A 34 -3.79 -9.56 -8.83
C LYS A 34 -2.84 -8.61 -8.09
N ALA A 35 -3.23 -8.23 -6.87
CA ALA A 35 -2.35 -7.47 -5.98
C ALA A 35 -1.32 -8.42 -5.37
N ALA A 36 -0.04 -8.21 -5.68
CA ALA A 36 1.07 -8.95 -5.07
C ALA A 36 1.94 -8.02 -4.25
N LEU A 37 2.55 -8.49 -3.17
CA LEU A 37 3.52 -7.74 -2.39
C LEU A 37 4.73 -7.38 -3.25
N VAL A 38 5.28 -6.20 -3.00
CA VAL A 38 6.58 -5.82 -3.53
C VAL A 38 7.67 -6.67 -2.85
N THR A 39 8.61 -7.17 -3.65
CA THR A 39 9.67 -8.10 -3.21
C THR A 39 11.08 -7.64 -3.62
N ALA A 40 11.17 -6.54 -4.37
CA ALA A 40 12.42 -5.91 -4.76
C ALA A 40 12.26 -4.40 -4.75
N ASP A 41 13.31 -3.67 -4.42
CA ASP A 41 13.39 -2.21 -4.51
C ASP A 41 13.26 -1.66 -5.94
N THR A 42 13.46 -2.53 -6.93
CA THR A 42 13.26 -2.25 -8.37
C THR A 42 11.82 -2.48 -8.85
N ASP A 43 10.95 -3.05 -8.02
CA ASP A 43 9.54 -3.21 -8.38
C ASP A 43 8.83 -1.86 -8.44
N ILE A 44 7.94 -1.70 -9.42
CA ILE A 44 7.08 -0.52 -9.53
C ILE A 44 5.81 -0.77 -8.69
N PRO A 45 5.62 -0.07 -7.57
CA PRO A 45 4.41 -0.21 -6.77
C PRO A 45 3.20 0.35 -7.51
N LEU A 46 2.07 -0.35 -7.42
CA LEU A 46 0.76 0.24 -7.73
C LEU A 46 0.30 1.15 -6.58
N GLY A 47 0.55 0.73 -5.34
CA GLY A 47 -0.03 1.35 -4.17
C GLY A 47 0.30 0.65 -2.86
N VAL A 48 -0.48 0.95 -1.83
CA VAL A 48 -0.30 0.46 -0.46
C VAL A 48 -1.57 -0.22 0.04
N ILE A 49 -1.43 -1.33 0.77
CA ILE A 49 -2.56 -2.04 1.38
C ILE A 49 -3.14 -1.20 2.53
N LEU A 50 -4.43 -0.90 2.46
CA LEU A 50 -5.19 -0.28 3.55
C LEU A 50 -5.90 -1.31 4.44
N ASP A 51 -6.36 -2.40 3.82
CA ASP A 51 -7.06 -3.50 4.46
C ASP A 51 -6.74 -4.78 3.69
N GLY A 52 -6.13 -5.74 4.39
CA GLY A 52 -5.57 -6.96 3.82
C GLY A 52 -6.54 -8.13 3.92
N GLU A 53 -6.58 -8.98 2.89
CA GLU A 53 -7.48 -10.13 2.82
C GLU A 53 -6.74 -11.37 2.34
N GLY A 54 -7.37 -12.54 2.52
CA GLY A 54 -6.89 -13.79 1.93
C GLY A 54 -7.04 -13.82 0.40
N THR A 55 -6.46 -14.82 -0.25
CA THR A 55 -6.35 -14.94 -1.73
C THR A 55 -7.68 -15.01 -2.49
N SER A 56 -8.79 -15.27 -1.80
CA SER A 56 -10.14 -15.29 -2.38
C SER A 56 -10.95 -14.02 -2.10
N GLY A 57 -10.45 -13.14 -1.22
CA GLY A 57 -11.09 -11.90 -0.83
C GLY A 57 -10.73 -10.71 -1.73
N LYS A 58 -10.95 -9.50 -1.20
CA LYS A 58 -10.61 -8.23 -1.86
C LYS A 58 -9.87 -7.31 -0.88
N SER A 59 -8.58 -7.14 -1.10
CA SER A 59 -7.82 -6.13 -0.37
C SER A 59 -8.09 -4.74 -0.91
N SER A 60 -8.13 -3.77 -0.01
CA SER A 60 -8.28 -2.35 -0.36
C SER A 60 -6.90 -1.75 -0.60
N VAL A 61 -6.61 -1.33 -1.83
CA VAL A 61 -5.31 -0.76 -2.22
C VAL A 61 -5.45 0.74 -2.48
N ALA A 62 -4.69 1.56 -1.76
CA ALA A 62 -4.55 2.98 -2.05
C ALA A 62 -3.51 3.19 -3.16
N VAL A 63 -3.95 3.71 -4.30
CA VAL A 63 -3.09 3.88 -5.49
C VAL A 63 -2.21 5.11 -5.32
N ALA A 64 -0.90 4.93 -5.53
CA ALA A 64 0.11 5.95 -5.23
C ALA A 64 0.09 7.16 -6.18
N ASP A 65 -0.38 6.98 -7.43
CA ASP A 65 -0.25 8.00 -8.50
C ASP A 65 -1.60 8.55 -9.01
N ALA A 66 -2.72 8.10 -8.43
CA ALA A 66 -4.05 8.46 -8.93
C ALA A 66 -4.68 9.68 -8.23
N CYS A 67 -4.17 10.08 -7.05
CA CYS A 67 -4.72 11.22 -6.32
C CYS A 67 -3.78 11.71 -5.21
N ALA A 68 -3.70 13.04 -5.03
CA ALA A 68 -2.86 13.67 -3.99
C ALA A 68 -3.44 13.43 -2.60
N GLY A 69 -3.01 12.34 -1.94
CA GLY A 69 -3.47 11.93 -0.62
C GLY A 69 -2.33 11.46 0.28
N THR A 70 -2.66 11.16 1.54
CA THR A 70 -1.74 10.55 2.49
C THR A 70 -2.17 9.13 2.78
N VAL A 71 -1.21 8.23 2.94
CA VAL A 71 -1.41 6.83 3.32
C VAL A 71 -0.52 6.49 4.50
N ARG A 72 -0.96 5.52 5.31
CA ARG A 72 -0.12 4.96 6.37
C ARG A 72 0.69 3.82 5.75
N VAL A 73 2.00 3.83 5.99
CA VAL A 73 2.91 2.81 5.49
C VAL A 73 3.59 2.06 6.62
N ARG A 74 4.01 0.84 6.34
CA ARG A 74 4.84 0.04 7.23
C ARG A 74 6.29 0.46 7.02
N LEU A 75 6.98 0.82 8.10
CA LEU A 75 8.40 1.14 8.06
C LEU A 75 9.24 -0.12 8.27
N ASP A 76 10.37 -0.22 7.57
CA ASP A 76 11.38 -1.27 7.81
C ASP A 76 12.20 -0.97 9.09
N GLY A 77 12.38 0.32 9.37
CA GLY A 77 13.09 0.81 10.55
C GLY A 77 12.27 0.80 11.85
N THR A 78 12.97 0.92 12.98
CA THR A 78 12.33 1.09 14.29
C THR A 78 11.47 2.36 14.31
N PRO A 79 10.25 2.32 14.88
CA PRO A 79 9.42 3.51 15.05
C PRO A 79 10.18 4.63 15.77
N GLY A 80 10.14 5.84 15.22
CA GLY A 80 10.83 7.02 15.76
C GLY A 80 12.21 7.31 15.17
N THR A 81 12.76 6.42 14.34
CA THR A 81 14.04 6.67 13.63
C THR A 81 13.84 7.52 12.36
N VAL A 82 12.64 7.50 11.78
CA VAL A 82 12.32 8.31 10.60
C VAL A 82 11.96 9.73 11.03
N ALA A 83 12.74 10.71 10.54
CA ALA A 83 12.48 12.13 10.79
C ALA A 83 11.33 12.65 9.92
N ILE A 84 10.63 13.68 10.39
CA ILE A 84 9.61 14.36 9.60
C ILE A 84 10.28 15.01 8.38
N GLY A 85 9.67 14.83 7.21
CA GLY A 85 10.20 15.35 5.94
C GLY A 85 11.20 14.43 5.25
N THR A 86 11.54 13.28 5.85
CA THR A 86 12.32 12.25 5.15
C THR A 86 11.56 11.75 3.92
N TYR A 87 12.26 11.72 2.78
CA TYR A 87 11.76 11.05 1.59
C TYR A 87 11.85 9.54 1.78
N LEU A 88 10.71 8.87 1.80
CA LEU A 88 10.62 7.42 1.97
C LEU A 88 10.74 6.71 0.62
N THR A 89 11.43 5.57 0.63
CA THR A 89 11.62 4.71 -0.55
C THR A 89 11.24 3.29 -0.22
N ILE A 90 10.65 2.57 -1.18
CA ILE A 90 10.30 1.18 -0.96
C ILE A 90 11.55 0.32 -0.87
N THR A 91 11.58 -0.60 0.08
CA THR A 91 12.64 -1.58 0.28
C THR A 91 12.28 -2.91 -0.41
N ALA A 92 13.25 -3.83 -0.47
CA ALA A 92 13.05 -5.17 -1.01
C ALA A 92 12.04 -6.04 -0.20
N THR A 93 11.54 -5.55 0.94
CA THR A 93 10.53 -6.23 1.77
C THR A 93 9.11 -5.66 1.56
N GLY A 94 8.95 -4.68 0.66
CA GLY A 94 7.69 -4.01 0.41
C GLY A 94 7.29 -3.03 1.52
N THR A 95 8.22 -2.65 2.39
CA THR A 95 8.06 -1.60 3.41
C THR A 95 8.79 -0.33 2.98
N PHE A 96 8.77 0.70 3.82
CA PHE A 96 9.29 2.04 3.54
C PHE A 96 10.34 2.49 4.56
#